data_AF-A0A372KIX7-F1
#
_entry.id   AF-A0A372KIX7-F1
#
_cell.length_a   1.000
_cell.length_b   1.000
_cell.length_c   1.000
_cell.angle_alpha   90.00
_cell.angle_beta   90.00
_cell.angle_gamma   90.00
#
_symmetry.space_group_name_H-M   'P 1'
#
loop_
_entity.id
_entity.type
_entity.pdbx_description
1 polymer ?
#
loop_
_entity_poly.entity_id
_entity_poly.type
_entity_poly.pdbx_seq_one_letter_code
_entity_poly.pdbx_strand_id
1 'polypeptide(L)'
;MGIKMSLGSSDTQASTVSAAMSNRTSAYEGLVSALKTFIGASDLQGQAYSSAKNYASAVLIPLVEGAKVLSQALADDAVKFPTNYRSMVGDEDLDEDLLLEEIRRYETILSNNESLLNAAMKQETPDERTIQQYQKAMTVASAYKQKAEEKLA
;
A
#
# COMPACT_ATOMS: atom_id res chain seq x y z
N MET A 1 -18.21 -5.47 1.33
CA MET A 1 -16.79 -5.69 1.07
C MET A 1 -16.20 -4.33 0.85
N GLY A 2 -15.79 -3.70 1.95
CA GLY A 2 -15.12 -2.41 1.95
C GLY A 2 -13.64 -2.53 1.57
N ILE A 3 -12.98 -1.38 1.42
CA ILE A 3 -11.55 -1.28 1.16
C ILE A 3 -10.77 -1.68 2.40
N LYS A 4 -9.71 -2.47 2.20
CA LYS A 4 -8.75 -2.83 3.25
C LYS A 4 -7.33 -2.59 2.77
N MET A 5 -6.58 -1.79 3.51
CA MET A 5 -5.16 -1.53 3.31
C MET A 5 -4.37 -1.96 4.53
N SER A 6 -3.34 -2.76 4.30
CA SER A 6 -2.30 -3.09 5.28
C SER A 6 -0.98 -2.52 4.77
N LEU A 7 -0.51 -1.42 5.37
CA LEU A 7 0.72 -0.74 4.98
C LEU A 7 1.93 -1.66 5.13
N GLY A 8 2.04 -2.37 6.26
CA GLY A 8 3.18 -3.28 6.49
C GLY A 8 3.24 -4.42 5.46
N SER A 9 2.10 -4.97 5.07
CA SER A 9 2.05 -5.98 4.00
C SER A 9 2.39 -5.38 2.64
N SER A 10 1.85 -4.20 2.33
CA SER A 10 2.12 -3.49 1.07
C SER A 10 3.59 -3.10 0.95
N ASP A 11 4.23 -2.64 2.02
CA ASP A 11 5.65 -2.29 2.06
C ASP A 11 6.51 -3.53 1.84
N THR A 12 6.16 -4.64 2.49
CA THR A 12 6.88 -5.92 2.32
C THR A 12 6.79 -6.41 0.88
N GLN A 13 5.61 -6.31 0.27
CA GLN A 13 5.42 -6.67 -1.14
C GLN A 13 6.23 -5.74 -2.06
N ALA A 14 6.15 -4.42 -1.85
CA ALA A 14 6.89 -3.42 -2.61
C ALA A 14 8.40 -3.64 -2.54
N SER A 15 8.94 -3.84 -1.33
CA SER A 15 10.37 -4.08 -1.12
C SER A 15 10.82 -5.41 -1.74
N THR A 16 9.99 -6.45 -1.65
CA THR A 16 10.30 -7.77 -2.22
C THR A 16 10.39 -7.70 -3.74
N VAL A 17 9.40 -7.05 -4.38
CA VAL A 17 9.39 -6.89 -5.84
C VAL A 17 10.56 -6.01 -6.29
N SER A 18 10.77 -4.87 -5.62
CA SER A 18 11.88 -3.96 -5.91
C SER A 18 13.24 -4.67 -5.81
N ALA A 19 13.47 -5.45 -4.74
CA ALA A 19 14.71 -6.21 -4.58
C ALA A 19 14.89 -7.27 -5.69
N ALA A 20 13.83 -8.01 -6.02
CA ALA A 20 13.88 -9.00 -7.10
C ALA A 20 14.18 -8.36 -8.47
N MET A 21 13.58 -7.21 -8.77
CA MET A 21 13.81 -6.48 -10.02
C MET A 21 15.20 -5.83 -10.07
N SER A 22 15.70 -5.32 -8.94
CA SER A 22 17.09 -4.83 -8.83
C SER A 22 18.09 -5.95 -9.11
N ASN A 23 17.88 -7.13 -8.53
CA ASN A 23 18.72 -8.31 -8.79
C ASN A 23 18.70 -8.71 -10.27
N ARG A 24 17.52 -8.68 -10.92
CA ARG A 24 17.41 -8.92 -12.37
C ARG A 24 18.16 -7.88 -13.19
N THR A 25 18.05 -6.60 -12.82
CA THR A 25 18.78 -5.51 -13.48
C THR A 25 20.29 -5.78 -13.47
N SER A 26 20.86 -6.13 -12.31
CA SER A 26 22.28 -6.49 -12.21
C SER A 26 22.64 -7.74 -13.00
N ALA A 27 21.77 -8.76 -13.02
CA ALA A 27 21.99 -9.96 -13.82
C ALA A 27 21.99 -9.65 -15.33
N TYR A 28 21.10 -8.76 -15.79
CA TYR A 28 21.06 -8.31 -17.19
C TYR A 28 22.29 -7.49 -17.56
N GLU A 29 22.81 -6.65 -16.65
CA GLU A 29 24.08 -5.95 -16.87
C GLU A 29 25.25 -6.93 -17.04
N GLY A 30 25.31 -7.95 -16.19
CA GLY A 30 26.29 -9.05 -16.32
C GLY A 30 26.16 -9.78 -17.65
N LEU A 31 24.93 -10.10 -18.07
CA LEU A 31 24.65 -10.77 -19.34
C LEU A 31 25.06 -9.91 -20.55
N VAL A 32 24.74 -8.61 -20.56
CA VAL A 32 25.18 -7.69 -21.61
C VAL A 32 26.71 -7.64 -21.67
N SER A 33 27.39 -7.58 -20.52
CA SER A 33 28.85 -7.59 -20.45
C SER A 33 29.46 -8.88 -21.02
N ALA A 34 28.87 -10.04 -20.67
CA ALA A 34 29.29 -11.34 -21.20
C ALA A 34 29.08 -11.43 -22.73
N LEU A 35 27.93 -10.96 -23.24
CA LEU A 35 27.65 -10.93 -24.68
C LEU A 35 28.61 -10.00 -25.42
N LYS A 36 28.93 -8.83 -24.87
CA LYS A 36 29.92 -7.91 -25.46
C LYS A 36 31.32 -8.53 -25.49
N THR A 37 31.73 -9.20 -24.42
CA THR A 37 32.99 -9.97 -24.36
C THR A 37 33.01 -11.07 -25.43
N PHE A 38 31.92 -11.82 -25.58
CA PHE A 38 31.78 -12.86 -26.60
C PHE A 38 31.91 -12.29 -28.03
N ILE A 39 31.27 -11.16 -28.31
CA ILE A 39 31.37 -10.47 -29.60
C ILE A 39 32.81 -10.05 -29.89
N GLY A 40 33.51 -9.52 -28.88
CA GLY A 40 34.89 -9.05 -28.98
C GLY A 40 35.97 -10.14 -29.04
N ALA A 41 35.65 -11.41 -28.75
CA ALA A 41 36.65 -12.48 -28.70
C ALA A 41 37.27 -12.78 -30.07
N SER A 42 38.58 -12.54 -30.24
CA SER A 42 39.31 -12.72 -31.50
C SER A 42 39.47 -14.19 -31.92
N ASP A 43 39.54 -15.09 -30.94
CA ASP A 43 39.89 -16.50 -31.17
C ASP A 43 38.69 -17.34 -31.64
N LEU A 44 37.48 -16.79 -31.51
CA LEU A 44 36.22 -17.40 -31.95
C LEU A 44 35.91 -16.97 -33.38
N GLN A 45 36.32 -17.80 -34.35
CA GLN A 45 36.28 -17.51 -35.78
C GLN A 45 35.52 -18.57 -36.59
N GLY A 46 35.16 -18.23 -37.83
CA GLY A 46 34.36 -19.08 -38.73
C GLY A 46 32.91 -18.62 -38.84
N GLN A 47 32.17 -19.24 -39.78
CA GLN A 47 30.83 -18.78 -40.16
C GLN A 47 29.81 -18.93 -39.03
N ALA A 48 29.89 -20.00 -38.24
CA ALA A 48 29.02 -20.22 -37.09
C ALA A 48 29.21 -19.14 -36.00
N TYR A 49 30.46 -18.89 -35.59
CA TYR A 49 30.76 -17.84 -34.60
C TYR A 49 30.42 -16.44 -35.11
N SER A 50 30.70 -16.13 -36.39
CA SER A 50 30.32 -14.83 -36.98
C SER A 50 28.80 -14.63 -36.94
N SER A 51 28.03 -15.67 -37.27
CA SER A 51 26.56 -15.63 -37.20
C SER A 51 26.07 -15.46 -35.77
N ALA A 52 26.66 -16.17 -34.81
CA ALA A 52 26.32 -16.05 -33.39
C ALA A 52 26.65 -14.66 -32.82
N LYS A 53 27.79 -14.07 -33.17
CA LYS A 53 28.17 -12.69 -32.79
C LYS A 53 27.20 -11.67 -33.36
N ASN A 54 26.84 -11.81 -34.65
CA ASN A 54 25.85 -10.95 -35.28
C ASN A 54 24.48 -11.05 -34.60
N TYR A 55 24.01 -12.27 -34.29
CA TYR A 55 22.76 -12.47 -33.57
C TYR A 55 22.80 -11.91 -32.14
N ALA A 56 23.91 -12.10 -31.42
CA ALA A 56 24.11 -11.53 -30.09
C ALA A 56 24.02 -10.00 -30.13
N SER A 57 24.67 -9.36 -31.10
CA SER A 57 24.68 -7.90 -31.24
C SER A 57 23.33 -7.34 -31.70
N ALA A 58 22.68 -7.98 -32.67
CA ALA A 58 21.49 -7.45 -33.32
C ALA A 58 20.19 -7.80 -32.59
N VAL A 59 20.17 -8.88 -31.82
CA VAL A 59 18.94 -9.41 -31.20
C VAL A 59 19.09 -9.54 -29.69
N LEU A 60 20.09 -10.29 -29.21
CA LEU A 60 20.16 -10.62 -27.78
C LEU A 60 20.46 -9.39 -26.91
N ILE A 61 21.45 -8.57 -27.27
CA ILE A 61 21.78 -7.37 -26.49
C ILE A 61 20.58 -6.41 -26.41
N PRO A 62 19.94 -5.99 -27.52
CA PRO A 62 18.76 -5.12 -27.45
C PRO A 62 17.61 -5.72 -26.63
N LEU A 63 17.37 -7.03 -26.74
CA LEU A 63 16.33 -7.72 -25.97
C LEU A 63 16.63 -7.67 -24.45
N VAL A 64 17.87 -7.95 -24.07
CA VAL A 64 18.31 -7.93 -22.67
C VAL A 64 18.25 -6.50 -22.11
N GLU A 65 18.64 -5.50 -22.89
CA GLU A 65 18.51 -4.09 -22.48
C GLU A 65 17.04 -3.69 -22.31
N GLY A 66 16.13 -4.15 -23.18
CA GLY A 66 14.70 -3.95 -23.00
C GLY A 66 14.17 -4.60 -21.70
N ALA A 67 14.58 -5.83 -21.42
CA ALA A 67 14.20 -6.53 -20.18
C ALA A 67 14.78 -5.84 -18.92
N LYS A 68 15.97 -5.25 -19.03
CA LYS A 68 16.57 -4.43 -17.98
C LYS A 68 15.73 -3.18 -17.71
N VAL A 69 15.36 -2.42 -18.74
CA VAL A 69 14.53 -1.21 -18.58
C VAL A 69 13.18 -1.55 -17.97
N LEU A 70 12.54 -2.64 -18.40
CA LEU A 70 11.30 -3.12 -17.79
C LEU A 70 11.48 -3.45 -16.30
N SER A 71 12.57 -4.12 -15.93
CA SER A 71 12.84 -4.45 -14.53
C SER A 71 13.05 -3.20 -13.69
N GLN A 72 13.76 -2.19 -14.20
CA GLN A 72 13.93 -0.91 -13.52
C GLN A 72 12.58 -0.21 -13.29
N ALA A 73 11.74 -0.12 -14.33
CA ALA A 73 10.41 0.47 -14.21
C ALA A 73 9.53 -0.27 -13.18
N LEU A 74 9.57 -1.61 -13.17
CA LEU A 74 8.82 -2.41 -12.19
C LEU A 74 9.34 -2.24 -10.76
N ALA A 75 10.65 -2.05 -10.56
CA ALA A 75 11.21 -1.76 -9.24
C ALA A 75 10.68 -0.42 -8.70
N ASP A 76 10.70 0.61 -9.55
CA ASP A 76 10.21 1.95 -9.21
C ASP A 76 8.71 1.98 -8.97
N ASP A 77 7.93 1.27 -9.80
CA ASP A 77 6.47 1.24 -9.66
C ASP A 77 6.01 0.45 -8.43
N ALA A 78 6.75 -0.60 -8.03
CA ALA A 78 6.43 -1.39 -6.85
C ALA A 78 6.36 -0.54 -5.57
N VAL A 79 7.24 0.45 -5.44
CA VAL A 79 7.29 1.34 -4.26
C VAL A 79 6.26 2.47 -4.33
N LYS A 80 5.73 2.80 -5.51
CA LYS A 80 4.77 3.90 -5.67
C LYS A 80 3.47 3.63 -4.95
N PHE A 81 2.94 2.41 -4.98
CA PHE A 81 1.63 2.11 -4.37
C PHE A 81 1.56 2.45 -2.87
N PRO A 82 2.42 1.90 -1.98
CA PRO A 82 2.41 2.28 -0.57
C PRO A 82 2.78 3.74 -0.32
N THR A 83 3.66 4.33 -1.15
CA THR A 83 4.03 5.76 -1.04
C THR A 83 2.84 6.68 -1.35
N ASN A 84 2.12 6.36 -2.42
CA ASN A 84 0.94 7.08 -2.88
C ASN A 84 -0.20 7.00 -1.87
N TYR A 85 -0.41 5.81 -1.28
CA TYR A 85 -1.37 5.66 -0.19
C TYR A 85 -1.04 6.59 0.99
N ARG A 86 0.21 6.64 1.44
CA ARG A 86 0.63 7.53 2.52
C ARG A 86 0.44 9.01 2.20
N SER A 87 0.65 9.39 0.94
CA SER A 87 0.49 10.78 0.49
C SER A 87 -0.97 11.19 0.30
N MET A 88 -1.86 10.28 -0.06
CA MET A 88 -3.24 10.59 -0.45
C MET A 88 -4.29 10.21 0.60
N VAL A 89 -3.99 9.21 1.43
CA VAL A 89 -4.94 8.64 2.40
C VAL A 89 -4.41 8.86 3.82
N GLY A 90 -3.22 8.35 4.12
CA GLY A 90 -2.61 8.52 5.43
C GLY A 90 -1.54 7.47 5.75
N ASP A 91 -0.84 7.65 6.86
CA ASP A 91 0.27 6.77 7.28
C ASP A 91 -0.18 5.61 8.19
N GLU A 92 -1.45 5.21 8.09
CA GLU A 92 -2.06 4.17 8.90
C GLU A 92 -2.87 3.17 8.06
N ASP A 93 -3.07 1.97 8.60
CA ASP A 93 -3.91 0.95 7.98
C ASP A 93 -5.37 1.41 7.89
N LEU A 94 -6.07 0.90 6.88
CA LEU A 94 -7.50 1.18 6.65
C LEU A 94 -8.27 -0.14 6.60
N ASP A 95 -9.36 -0.21 7.35
CA ASP A 95 -10.35 -1.27 7.26
C ASP A 95 -11.74 -0.62 7.29
N GLU A 96 -12.30 -0.41 6.11
CA GLU A 96 -13.54 0.34 5.94
C GLU A 96 -14.73 -0.36 6.62
N ASP A 97 -14.83 -1.68 6.49
CA ASP A 97 -15.92 -2.45 7.09
C ASP A 97 -15.86 -2.34 8.63
N LEU A 98 -14.65 -2.37 9.22
CA LEU A 98 -14.45 -2.16 10.67
C LEU A 98 -14.82 -0.73 11.09
N LEU A 99 -14.39 0.29 10.36
CA LEU A 99 -14.70 1.69 10.68
C LEU A 99 -16.22 1.96 10.61
N LEU A 100 -16.90 1.41 9.61
CA LEU A 100 -18.35 1.50 9.49
C LEU A 100 -19.08 0.78 10.63
N GLU A 101 -18.57 -0.35 11.10
CA GLU A 101 -19.10 -1.04 12.28
C GLU A 101 -18.92 -0.18 13.55
N GLU A 102 -17.75 0.43 13.73
CA GLU A 102 -17.49 1.33 14.85
C GLU A 102 -18.41 2.56 14.85
N ILE A 103 -18.63 3.18 13.68
CA ILE A 103 -19.56 4.30 13.54
C ILE A 103 -20.97 3.89 13.98
N ARG A 104 -21.50 2.77 13.46
CA ARG A 104 -22.84 2.27 13.86
C ARG A 104 -22.93 1.97 15.36
N ARG A 105 -21.86 1.45 15.95
CA ARG A 105 -21.77 1.22 17.39
C ARG A 105 -21.87 2.53 18.17
N TYR A 106 -21.11 3.55 17.77
CA TYR A 106 -21.16 4.86 18.43
C TYR A 106 -22.49 5.58 18.22
N GLU A 107 -23.12 5.45 17.07
CA GLU A 107 -24.49 5.96 16.83
C GLU A 107 -25.51 5.32 17.77
N THR A 108 -25.41 4.00 17.98
CA THR A 108 -26.26 3.27 18.93
C THR A 108 -26.02 3.75 20.36
N ILE A 109 -24.76 3.96 20.76
CA ILE A 109 -24.42 4.50 22.09
C ILE A 109 -24.99 5.91 22.26
N LEU A 110 -24.86 6.77 21.26
CA LEU A 110 -25.38 8.14 21.29
C LEU A 110 -26.91 8.14 21.44
N SER A 111 -27.62 7.37 20.61
CA SER A 111 -29.09 7.28 20.66
C SER A 111 -29.58 6.74 22.01
N ASN A 112 -28.93 5.69 22.54
CA ASN A 112 -29.29 5.14 23.86
C ASN A 112 -29.05 6.15 24.99
N ASN A 113 -27.90 6.83 25.02
CA ASN A 113 -27.60 7.83 26.04
C ASN A 113 -28.51 9.05 25.93
N GLU A 114 -28.89 9.47 24.72
CA GLU A 114 -29.87 10.53 24.51
C GLU A 114 -31.24 10.14 25.07
N SER A 115 -31.70 8.91 24.82
CA SER A 115 -32.94 8.39 25.41
C SER A 115 -32.88 8.34 26.93
N LEU A 116 -31.76 7.90 27.51
CA LEU A 116 -31.56 7.84 28.97
C LEU A 116 -31.48 9.23 29.60
N LEU A 117 -30.79 10.17 28.95
CA LEU A 117 -30.73 11.57 29.36
C LEU A 117 -32.12 12.21 29.38
N ASN A 118 -32.89 12.03 28.30
CA ASN A 118 -34.26 12.50 28.19
C ASN A 118 -35.17 11.90 29.27
N ALA A 119 -34.98 10.62 29.62
CA ALA A 119 -35.72 9.97 30.70
C ALA A 119 -35.31 10.51 32.08
N ALA A 120 -34.01 10.70 32.33
CA ALA A 120 -33.49 11.23 33.60
C ALA A 120 -33.96 12.68 33.86
N MET A 121 -34.02 13.51 32.82
CA MET A 121 -34.52 14.89 32.91
C MET A 121 -36.03 14.98 33.18
N LYS A 122 -36.80 13.91 32.93
CA LYS A 122 -38.25 13.86 33.17
C LYS A 122 -38.63 13.38 34.58
N GLN A 123 -37.66 12.98 35.40
CA GLN A 123 -37.92 12.54 36.77
C GLN A 123 -38.31 13.73 37.66
N GLU A 124 -39.15 13.50 38.68
CA GLU A 124 -39.59 14.55 39.63
C GLU A 124 -38.41 15.21 40.37
N THR A 125 -37.34 14.45 40.62
CA THR A 125 -36.06 14.94 41.16
C THR A 125 -34.90 14.46 40.28
N PRO A 126 -34.46 15.24 39.29
CA PRO A 126 -33.37 14.85 38.40
C PRO A 126 -32.05 14.70 39.17
N ASP A 127 -31.37 13.56 39.02
CA ASP A 127 -30.01 13.38 39.53
C ASP A 127 -28.99 14.01 38.58
N GLU A 128 -28.45 15.17 38.97
CA GLU A 128 -27.43 15.92 38.21
C GLU A 128 -26.18 15.08 37.90
N ARG A 129 -25.79 14.16 38.79
CA ARG A 129 -24.60 13.32 38.57
C ARG A 129 -24.84 12.35 37.42
N THR A 130 -26.02 11.75 37.35
CA THR A 130 -26.43 10.83 36.27
C THR A 130 -26.55 11.57 34.94
N ILE A 131 -27.13 12.77 34.93
CA ILE A 131 -27.20 13.64 33.74
C ILE A 131 -25.80 13.96 33.21
N GLN A 132 -24.88 14.38 34.09
CA GLN A 132 -23.50 14.66 33.72
C GLN A 132 -22.77 13.43 33.17
N GLN A 133 -23.05 12.23 33.68
CA GLN A 133 -22.47 10.99 33.16
C GLN A 133 -22.92 10.71 31.72
N TYR A 134 -24.22 10.82 31.42
CA TYR A 134 -24.73 10.61 30.06
C TYR A 134 -24.18 11.65 29.08
N GLN A 135 -24.11 12.92 29.47
CA GLN A 135 -23.53 13.98 28.64
C GLN A 135 -22.04 13.73 28.34
N LYS A 136 -21.26 13.28 29.34
CA LYS A 136 -19.86 12.90 29.14
C LYS A 136 -19.72 11.71 28.19
N ALA A 137 -20.53 10.66 28.39
CA ALA A 137 -20.51 9.49 27.52
C ALA A 137 -20.85 9.84 26.06
N MET A 138 -21.84 10.70 25.85
CA MET A 138 -22.19 11.20 24.51
C MET A 138 -21.07 12.03 23.89
N THR A 139 -20.44 12.92 24.65
CA THR A 139 -19.30 13.71 24.16
C THR A 139 -18.18 12.81 23.68
N VAL A 140 -17.81 11.80 24.49
CA VAL A 140 -16.77 10.83 24.14
C VAL A 140 -17.16 10.00 22.93
N ALA A 141 -18.39 9.47 22.87
CA ALA A 141 -18.87 8.69 21.73
C ALA A 141 -18.91 9.51 20.43
N SER A 142 -19.31 10.78 20.50
CA SER A 142 -19.31 11.69 19.34
C SER A 142 -17.90 11.94 18.81
N ALA A 143 -16.92 12.14 19.69
CA ALA A 143 -15.52 12.33 19.29
C ALA A 143 -14.94 11.09 18.60
N TYR A 144 -15.22 9.89 19.12
CA TYR A 144 -14.78 8.66 18.47
C TYR A 144 -15.48 8.38 17.14
N LYS A 145 -16.78 8.65 17.06
CA LYS A 145 -17.54 8.58 15.79
C LYS A 145 -16.91 9.50 14.75
N GLN A 146 -16.69 10.77 15.10
CA GLN A 146 -16.10 11.75 14.19
C GLN A 146 -14.71 11.32 13.72
N LYS A 147 -13.86 10.82 14.62
CA LYS A 147 -12.54 10.31 14.24
C LYS A 147 -12.61 9.15 13.25
N ALA A 148 -13.59 8.25 13.40
CA ALA A 148 -13.79 7.15 12.46
C ALA A 148 -14.32 7.64 11.10
N GLU A 149 -15.21 8.65 11.10
CA GLU A 149 -15.72 9.29 9.88
C GLU A 149 -14.62 10.04 9.12
N GLU A 150 -13.75 10.77 9.83
CA GLU A 150 -12.60 11.47 9.24
C GLU A 150 -11.61 10.53 8.54
N LYS A 151 -11.50 9.28 9.00
CA LYS A 151 -10.67 8.26 8.33
C LYS A 151 -11.28 7.72 7.04
N LEU A 152 -12.58 7.88 6.84
CA LEU A 152 -13.30 7.42 5.64
C LEU A 152 -13.51 8.54 4.60
N ALA A 153 -13.19 9.79 4.95
CA ALA A 153 -13.38 10.98 4.13
C ALA A 153 -12.22 11.21 3.15
#